data_AF-A0A9P0K019-F1
#
_entry.id   AF-A0A9P0K019-F1
#
_cell.length_a   1.000
_cell.length_b   1.000
_cell.length_c   1.000
_cell.angle_alpha   90.00
_cell.angle_beta   90.00
_cell.angle_gamma   90.00
#
_symmetry.space_group_name_H-M   'P 1'
#
loop_
_entity.id
_entity.type
_entity.pdbx_description
1 polymer ?
#
loop_
_entity_poly.entity_id
_entity_poly.type
_entity_poly.pdbx_seq_one_letter_code
_entity_poly.pdbx_strand_id
1 'polypeptide(L)'
;MPIIEEIVTKSSNSKAVIVDFENGKIEPGQENTLKTGMYKDKECREFVSISSEKVLYTGDVCSDEEYTSFIMVHNEENNTVKLIEVDHCSVAPQIYKENSMLNYSMESMDKSVSELNKQFGSKKAKRATEQRERMTMNIDAVKEQVEKTAESKDAKTLHILLYFHNCIMV
;
A
#
# COMPACT_ATOMS: atom_id res chain seq x y z
N MET A 1 -24.60 -11.21 -31.66
CA MET A 1 -23.56 -11.67 -30.72
C MET A 1 -22.22 -11.26 -31.29
N PRO A 2 -21.34 -10.62 -30.51
CA PRO A 2 -20.00 -10.26 -30.97
C PRO A 2 -19.17 -11.51 -31.28
N ILE A 3 -18.31 -11.44 -32.28
CA ILE A 3 -17.43 -12.54 -32.66
C ILE A 3 -16.06 -12.30 -32.01
N ILE A 4 -15.52 -13.32 -31.32
CA ILE A 4 -14.16 -13.25 -30.78
C ILE A 4 -13.20 -13.37 -31.95
N GLU A 5 -12.44 -12.31 -32.20
CA GLU A 5 -11.48 -12.23 -33.30
C GLU A 5 -10.11 -12.73 -32.86
N GLU A 6 -9.66 -12.34 -31.67
CA GLU A 6 -8.31 -12.63 -31.20
C GLU A 6 -8.26 -12.74 -29.66
N ILE A 7 -7.47 -13.71 -29.18
CA ILE A 7 -7.12 -13.86 -27.76
C ILE A 7 -5.60 -13.72 -27.64
N VAL A 8 -5.15 -12.68 -26.96
CA VAL A 8 -3.73 -12.37 -26.74
C VAL A 8 -3.31 -12.87 -25.37
N THR A 9 -2.76 -14.08 -25.34
CA THR A 9 -2.08 -14.65 -24.17
C THR A 9 -0.57 -14.58 -24.42
N LYS A 10 0.10 -13.50 -24.01
CA LYS A 10 1.55 -13.34 -24.27
C LYS A 10 2.35 -14.15 -23.25
N SER A 11 3.08 -15.16 -23.74
CA SER A 11 3.94 -16.04 -22.94
C SER A 11 5.42 -15.63 -22.89
N SER A 12 5.83 -14.53 -23.55
CA SER A 12 7.27 -14.34 -23.83
C SER A 12 7.86 -12.93 -23.75
N ASN A 13 7.15 -11.84 -23.41
CA ASN A 13 7.88 -10.56 -23.17
C ASN A 13 7.21 -9.43 -22.38
N SER A 14 5.95 -9.55 -21.97
CA SER A 14 5.27 -8.66 -21.00
C SER A 14 3.79 -8.96 -21.07
N LYS A 15 3.20 -9.37 -19.94
CA LYS A 15 1.76 -9.32 -19.74
C LYS A 15 1.40 -7.90 -19.32
N ALA A 16 0.26 -7.40 -19.77
CA ALA A 16 -0.23 -6.11 -19.28
C ALA A 16 -0.69 -6.31 -17.82
N VAL A 17 -0.43 -5.33 -16.97
CA VAL A 17 -0.78 -5.40 -15.55
C VAL A 17 -1.75 -4.29 -15.21
N ILE A 18 -2.88 -4.67 -14.63
CA ILE A 18 -3.86 -3.76 -14.04
C ILE A 18 -3.37 -3.39 -12.65
N VAL A 19 -3.24 -2.09 -12.41
CA VAL A 19 -2.78 -1.56 -11.13
C VAL A 19 -3.92 -0.87 -10.38
N ASP A 20 -4.16 -1.33 -9.16
CA ASP A 20 -5.10 -0.75 -8.20
C ASP A 20 -4.35 0.00 -7.11
N PHE A 21 -4.72 1.27 -6.86
CA PHE A 21 -4.09 2.10 -5.82
C PHE A 21 -4.88 1.99 -4.52
N GLU A 22 -4.27 1.50 -3.44
CA GLU A 22 -4.96 1.26 -2.16
C GLU A 22 -5.65 2.51 -1.59
N ASN A 23 -5.02 3.68 -1.72
CA ASN A 23 -5.56 4.91 -1.15
C ASN A 23 -6.59 5.62 -2.03
N GLY A 24 -6.98 5.03 -3.16
CA GLY A 24 -7.98 5.59 -4.05
C GLY A 24 -7.51 6.85 -4.80
N LYS A 25 -7.62 6.76 -6.12
CA LYS A 25 -7.44 7.80 -7.15
C LYS A 25 -6.16 8.65 -7.10
N ILE A 26 -5.42 8.52 -8.19
CA ILE A 26 -4.49 9.55 -8.64
C ILE A 26 -5.28 10.83 -8.93
N GLU A 27 -4.77 11.98 -8.49
CA GLU A 27 -5.40 13.27 -8.78
C GLU A 27 -5.37 13.55 -10.29
N PRO A 28 -6.44 14.11 -10.89
CA PRO A 28 -6.49 14.39 -12.31
C PRO A 28 -5.34 15.33 -12.73
N GLY A 29 -4.57 14.92 -13.73
CA GLY A 29 -3.37 15.59 -14.22
C GLY A 29 -2.04 15.00 -13.71
N GLN A 30 -2.07 14.09 -12.74
CA GLN A 30 -0.88 13.37 -12.28
C GLN A 30 -0.54 12.16 -13.16
N GLU A 31 -1.50 11.63 -13.93
CA GLU A 31 -1.32 10.45 -14.79
C GLU A 31 -0.15 10.59 -15.78
N ASN A 32 0.10 11.79 -16.29
CA ASN A 32 1.19 12.06 -17.24
C ASN A 32 2.57 12.19 -16.56
N THR A 33 2.61 12.36 -15.24
CA THR A 33 3.83 12.56 -14.46
C THR A 33 4.29 11.27 -13.79
N LEU A 34 3.45 10.23 -13.78
CA LEU A 34 3.79 8.94 -13.19
C LEU A 34 4.86 8.23 -14.01
N LYS A 35 5.95 7.86 -13.34
CA LYS A 35 6.96 6.96 -13.89
C LYS A 35 6.71 5.57 -13.34
N THR A 36 6.41 4.63 -14.23
CA THR A 36 6.14 3.24 -13.89
C THR A 36 7.31 2.36 -14.31
N GLY A 37 7.51 1.28 -13.57
CA GLY A 37 8.50 0.26 -13.92
C GLY A 37 8.10 -1.08 -13.33
N MET A 38 8.28 -2.13 -14.11
CA MET A 38 8.19 -3.51 -13.64
C MET A 38 9.58 -3.99 -13.27
N TYR A 39 9.70 -4.58 -12.10
CA TYR A 39 10.97 -5.06 -11.57
C TYR A 39 10.83 -6.49 -11.10
N LYS A 40 11.96 -7.19 -11.05
CA LYS A 40 12.03 -8.57 -10.59
C LYS A 40 13.08 -8.65 -9.50
N ASP A 41 12.68 -9.16 -8.34
CA ASP A 41 13.61 -9.41 -7.25
C ASP A 41 14.44 -10.68 -7.48
N LYS A 42 15.48 -10.87 -6.67
CA LYS A 42 16.37 -12.04 -6.66
C LYS A 42 15.61 -13.36 -6.47
N GLU A 43 14.46 -13.31 -5.81
CA GLU A 43 13.56 -14.46 -5.62
C GLU A 43 12.61 -14.70 -6.80
N CYS A 44 12.83 -14.03 -7.94
CA CYS A 44 11.98 -14.09 -9.12
C CYS A 44 10.56 -13.58 -8.92
N ARG A 45 10.30 -12.83 -7.84
CA ARG A 45 9.04 -12.13 -7.59
C ARG A 45 8.99 -10.85 -8.42
N GLU A 46 7.91 -10.67 -9.15
CA GLU A 46 7.69 -9.50 -10.00
C GLU A 46 6.87 -8.46 -9.24
N PHE A 47 7.30 -7.21 -9.28
CA PHE A 47 6.66 -6.11 -8.56
C PHE A 47 6.66 -4.85 -9.41
N VAL A 48 5.60 -4.08 -9.25
CA VAL A 48 5.43 -2.78 -9.91
C VAL A 48 5.88 -1.69 -8.96
N SER A 49 6.65 -0.74 -9.48
CA SER A 49 6.97 0.50 -8.78
C SER A 49 6.50 1.69 -9.61
N ILE A 50 5.74 2.57 -8.96
CA ILE A 50 5.18 3.79 -9.55
C ILE A 50 5.68 4.98 -8.76
N SER A 51 6.48 5.83 -9.39
CA SER A 51 6.98 7.05 -8.80
C SER A 51 6.19 8.25 -9.30
N SER A 52 5.62 8.99 -8.36
CA SER A 52 5.18 10.38 -8.52
C SER A 52 6.25 11.32 -7.97
N GLU A 53 6.08 12.64 -8.12
CA GLU A 53 7.02 13.65 -7.61
C GLU A 53 7.22 13.57 -6.08
N LYS A 54 6.20 13.10 -5.35
CA LYS A 54 6.16 13.13 -3.87
C LYS A 54 5.99 11.77 -3.22
N VAL A 55 5.53 10.77 -3.96
CA VAL A 55 5.13 9.47 -3.42
C VAL A 55 5.64 8.37 -4.33
N LEU A 56 6.24 7.35 -3.72
CA LEU A 56 6.58 6.10 -4.37
C LEU A 56 5.51 5.08 -4.00
N TYR A 57 4.92 4.41 -4.97
CA TYR A 57 4.02 3.29 -4.75
C TYR A 57 4.69 2.00 -5.19
N THR A 58 4.49 0.94 -4.45
CA THR A 58 5.01 -0.39 -4.77
C THR A 58 3.95 -1.44 -4.51
N GLY A 59 3.91 -2.47 -5.34
CA GLY A 59 3.02 -3.61 -5.16
C GLY A 59 3.58 -4.84 -5.84
N ASP A 60 3.31 -6.00 -5.27
CA ASP A 60 3.66 -7.28 -5.88
C ASP A 60 2.65 -7.61 -6.99
N VAL A 61 3.14 -8.17 -8.10
CA VAL A 61 2.26 -8.69 -9.16
C VAL A 61 1.77 -10.06 -8.70
N CYS A 62 0.46 -10.17 -8.48
CA CYS A 62 -0.18 -11.43 -8.15
C CYS A 62 -0.80 -12.01 -9.42
N SER A 63 -0.25 -13.11 -9.92
CA SER A 63 -0.96 -14.00 -10.82
C SER A 63 -1.83 -14.93 -10.00
N ASP A 64 -3.15 -14.87 -10.17
CA ASP A 64 -4.05 -15.86 -9.58
C ASP A 64 -3.93 -17.17 -10.37
N GLU A 65 -3.75 -18.30 -9.66
CA GLU A 65 -3.68 -19.63 -10.28
C GLU A 65 -5.07 -20.19 -10.61
N GLU A 66 -6.13 -19.68 -9.98
CA GLU A 66 -7.50 -20.18 -10.14
C GLU A 66 -8.24 -19.50 -11.30
N TYR A 67 -7.94 -18.23 -11.58
CA TYR A 67 -8.63 -17.42 -12.59
C TYR A 67 -7.66 -16.61 -13.44
N THR A 68 -7.94 -16.55 -14.74
CA THR A 68 -7.21 -15.67 -15.67
C THR A 68 -8.07 -14.48 -16.03
N SER A 69 -7.56 -13.28 -15.75
CA SER A 69 -8.23 -12.02 -16.09
C SER A 69 -7.94 -11.62 -17.53
N PHE A 70 -8.95 -11.09 -18.21
CA PHE A 70 -8.82 -10.55 -19.56
C PHE A 70 -9.44 -9.15 -19.65
N ILE A 71 -8.75 -8.24 -20.33
CA ILE A 71 -9.34 -7.01 -20.84
C ILE A 71 -10.05 -7.32 -22.15
N MET A 72 -11.32 -6.95 -22.23
CA MET A 72 -12.12 -7.06 -23.45
C MET A 72 -12.16 -5.72 -24.18
N VAL A 73 -11.64 -5.70 -25.41
CA VAL A 73 -11.75 -4.56 -26.33
C VAL A 73 -12.81 -4.91 -27.37
N HIS A 74 -13.92 -4.18 -27.35
CA HIS A 74 -15.02 -4.35 -28.30
C HIS A 74 -14.93 -3.28 -29.40
N ASN A 75 -14.88 -3.72 -30.65
CA ASN A 75 -15.02 -2.85 -31.80
C ASN A 75 -16.47 -2.90 -32.30
N GLU A 76 -17.21 -1.82 -32.08
CA GLU A 76 -18.62 -1.72 -32.48
C GLU A 76 -18.81 -1.71 -34.00
N GLU A 77 -17.87 -1.17 -34.78
CA GLU A 77 -17.99 -1.05 -36.24
C GLU A 77 -17.96 -2.42 -36.93
N ASN A 78 -17.06 -3.30 -36.46
CA ASN A 78 -16.90 -4.64 -37.00
C ASN A 78 -17.64 -5.71 -36.18
N ASN A 79 -18.23 -5.33 -35.04
CA ASN A 79 -18.83 -6.23 -34.04
C ASN A 79 -17.87 -7.38 -33.64
N THR A 80 -16.58 -7.05 -33.54
CA THR A 80 -15.52 -7.98 -33.14
C THR A 80 -14.99 -7.66 -31.74
N VAL A 81 -14.51 -8.70 -31.06
CA VAL A 81 -13.97 -8.60 -29.70
C VAL A 81 -12.56 -9.16 -29.67
N LYS A 82 -11.67 -8.42 -29.01
CA LYS A 82 -10.30 -8.84 -28.69
C LYS A 82 -10.14 -8.99 -27.18
N LEU A 83 -9.60 -10.13 -26.76
CA LEU A 83 -9.31 -10.43 -25.36
C LEU A 83 -7.79 -10.33 -25.13
N ILE A 84 -7.38 -9.60 -24.10
CA ILE A 84 -5.97 -9.43 -23.73
C ILE A 84 -5.79 -9.93 -22.31
N GLU A 85 -4.94 -10.94 -22.13
CA GLU A 85 -4.61 -11.46 -20.80
C GLU A 85 -3.90 -10.40 -19.96
N VAL A 86 -4.33 -10.27 -18.70
CA VAL A 86 -3.77 -9.30 -17.75
C VAL A 86 -3.58 -9.89 -16.37
N ASP A 87 -2.53 -9.42 -15.68
CA ASP A 87 -2.32 -9.69 -14.26
C ASP A 87 -2.82 -8.50 -13.43
N HIS A 88 -2.97 -8.69 -12.12
CA HIS A 88 -3.40 -7.66 -11.18
C HIS A 88 -2.30 -7.34 -10.16
N CYS A 89 -2.23 -6.07 -9.77
CA CYS A 89 -1.32 -5.59 -8.74
C CYS A 89 -2.00 -4.50 -7.91
N SER A 90 -2.01 -4.68 -6.59
CA SER A 90 -2.40 -3.61 -5.66
C SER A 90 -1.14 -2.89 -5.21
N VAL A 91 -1.07 -1.58 -5.41
CA VAL A 91 0.07 -0.75 -5.03
C VAL A 91 -0.25 0.11 -3.81
N ALA A 92 0.65 0.03 -2.83
CA ALA A 92 0.61 0.81 -1.60
C ALA A 92 1.67 1.92 -1.64
N PRO A 93 1.37 3.13 -1.09
CA PRO A 93 2.38 4.17 -0.98
C PRO A 93 3.44 3.79 0.05
N GLN A 94 4.69 3.80 -0.39
CA GLN A 94 5.86 3.79 0.47
C GLN A 94 6.00 5.18 1.11
N ILE A 95 5.26 5.38 2.20
CA ILE A 95 5.56 6.46 3.14
C ILE A 95 6.89 6.08 3.76
N TYR A 96 7.96 6.79 3.42
CA TYR A 96 9.26 6.64 4.09
C TYR A 96 9.04 6.77 5.59
N LYS A 97 8.93 5.64 6.29
CA LYS A 97 9.15 5.60 7.74
C LYS A 97 10.61 5.98 7.88
N GLU A 98 10.87 7.17 8.41
CA GLU A 98 12.22 7.55 8.84
C GLU A 98 12.84 6.35 9.57
N ASN A 99 13.97 5.90 9.01
CA ASN A 99 14.77 4.75 9.41
C ASN A 99 14.46 4.21 10.81
N SER A 100 13.72 3.09 10.90
CA SER A 100 13.45 2.38 12.15
C SER A 100 14.72 1.91 12.88
N MET A 101 15.89 1.92 12.22
CA MET A 101 17.19 1.70 12.86
C MET A 101 17.67 2.86 13.74
N LEU A 102 17.21 4.09 13.53
CA LEU A 102 17.58 5.24 14.39
C LEU A 102 16.74 5.29 15.67
N ASN A 103 15.53 4.73 15.67
CA ASN A 103 14.62 4.77 16.82
C ASN A 103 15.07 3.84 17.96
N TYR A 104 15.75 2.73 17.66
CA TYR A 104 16.21 1.80 18.69
C TYR A 104 17.29 2.41 19.60
N SER A 105 18.12 3.31 19.08
CA SER A 105 19.16 4.00 19.86
C SER A 105 18.60 5.17 20.67
N MET A 106 17.59 5.89 20.14
CA MET A 106 16.94 6.99 20.88
C MET A 106 16.05 6.48 22.01
N GLU A 107 15.25 5.43 21.82
CA GLU A 107 14.40 4.89 22.90
C GLU A 107 15.22 4.29 24.05
N SER A 108 16.34 3.63 23.76
CA SER A 108 17.22 3.08 24.79
C SER A 108 17.94 4.19 25.57
N MET A 109 18.34 5.27 24.89
CA MET A 109 18.93 6.44 25.51
C MET A 109 17.93 7.19 26.41
N ASP A 110 16.70 7.42 25.93
CA ASP A 110 15.65 8.07 26.71
C ASP A 110 15.24 7.28 27.96
N LYS A 111 15.17 5.94 27.87
CA LYS A 111 14.92 5.08 29.05
C LYS A 111 16.04 5.21 30.07
N SER A 112 17.31 5.18 29.64
CA SER A 112 18.46 5.33 30.54
C SER A 112 18.50 6.71 31.22
N VAL A 113 18.15 7.78 30.51
CA VAL A 113 18.08 9.14 31.05
C VAL A 113 16.88 9.29 32.01
N SER A 114 15.77 8.61 31.75
CA SER A 114 14.61 8.58 32.66
C SER A 114 14.96 7.92 34.00
N GLU A 115 15.62 6.76 33.95
CA GLU A 115 16.05 6.01 35.14
C GLU A 115 17.07 6.79 35.98
N LEU A 116 18.05 7.42 35.34
CA LEU A 116 19.03 8.28 36.00
C LEU A 116 18.37 9.50 36.67
N ASN A 117 17.42 10.15 36.01
CA ASN A 117 16.69 11.29 36.60
C ASN A 117 15.80 10.88 37.77
N LYS A 118 15.31 9.64 37.79
CA LYS A 118 14.50 9.09 38.88
C LYS A 118 15.32 8.74 40.12
N GLN A 119 16.53 8.23 39.92
CA GLN A 119 17.44 7.81 41.00
C GLN A 119 18.36 8.93 41.52
N PHE A 120 18.88 9.77 40.62
CA PHE A 120 19.90 10.78 40.92
C PHE A 120 19.52 12.22 40.52
N GLY A 121 18.37 12.40 39.85
CA GLY A 121 17.92 13.71 39.42
C GLY A 121 17.48 14.61 40.58
N SER A 122 17.56 15.92 40.35
CA SER A 122 17.00 16.91 41.29
C SER A 122 15.50 16.69 41.51
N LYS A 123 14.95 17.14 42.65
CA LYS A 123 13.51 17.02 42.97
C LYS A 123 12.58 17.54 41.86
N LYS A 124 13.04 18.53 41.07
CA LYS A 124 12.32 19.07 39.91
C LYS A 124 12.38 18.13 38.70
N ALA A 125 13.56 17.59 38.40
CA ALA A 125 13.75 16.63 37.31
C ALA A 125 12.93 15.35 37.54
N LYS A 126 12.99 14.79 38.76
CA LYS A 126 12.22 13.60 39.13
C LYS A 126 10.71 13.75 38.90
N ARG A 127 10.14 14.89 39.31
CA ARG A 127 8.71 15.18 39.11
C ARG A 127 8.34 15.29 37.63
N ALA A 128 9.18 15.92 36.81
CA ALA A 128 8.94 16.04 35.38
C ALA A 128 8.99 14.68 34.67
N THR A 129 9.96 13.85 35.03
CA THR A 129 10.10 12.48 34.51
C THR A 129 8.91 11.61 34.89
N GLU A 130 8.48 11.62 36.16
CA GLU A 130 7.31 10.87 36.62
C GLU A 130 6.00 11.32 35.94
N GLN A 131 5.84 12.62 35.68
CA GLN A 131 4.67 13.12 34.92
C GLN A 131 4.70 12.66 33.46
N ARG A 132 5.87 12.67 32.83
CA ARG A 132 6.03 12.22 31.44
C ARG A 132 5.72 10.72 31.31
N GLU A 133 6.23 9.89 32.22
CA GLU A 133 5.93 8.44 32.25
C GLU A 133 4.42 8.17 32.38
N ARG A 134 3.72 8.91 33.26
CA ARG A 134 2.26 8.78 33.42
C ARG A 134 1.47 9.18 32.17
N MET A 135 1.92 10.20 31.44
CA MET A 135 1.28 10.61 30.19
C MET A 135 1.45 9.54 29.10
N THR A 136 2.65 8.95 28.97
CA THR A 136 2.91 7.89 27.99
C THR A 136 2.06 6.66 28.25
N MET A 137 1.94 6.19 29.51
CA MET A 137 1.09 5.05 29.87
C MET A 137 -0.40 5.26 29.51
N ASN A 138 -0.89 6.50 29.61
CA ASN A 138 -2.27 6.82 29.23
C ASN A 138 -2.47 6.80 27.71
N ILE A 139 -1.47 7.16 26.92
CA ILE A 139 -1.54 7.11 25.45
C ILE A 139 -1.62 5.65 24.99
N ASP A 140 -0.84 4.76 25.60
CA ASP A 140 -0.88 3.32 25.29
C ASP A 140 -2.25 2.71 25.62
N ALA A 141 -2.84 3.10 26.76
CA ALA A 141 -4.18 2.65 27.14
C ALA A 141 -5.28 3.15 26.18
N VAL A 142 -5.14 4.36 25.64
CA VAL A 142 -6.06 4.90 24.62
C VAL A 142 -5.87 4.19 23.28
N LYS A 143 -4.63 3.89 22.91
CA LYS A 143 -4.32 3.15 21.68
C LYS A 143 -4.91 1.73 21.71
N GLU A 144 -4.79 1.03 22.85
CA GLU A 144 -5.38 -0.30 23.04
C GLU A 144 -6.92 -0.28 22.94
N GLN A 145 -7.57 0.80 23.42
CA GLN A 145 -9.02 0.98 23.24
C GLN A 145 -9.41 1.24 21.79
N VAL A 146 -8.59 1.96 21.02
CA VAL A 146 -8.82 2.21 19.59
C VAL A 146 -8.64 0.93 18.77
N GLU A 147 -7.59 0.14 19.05
CA GLU A 147 -7.35 -1.15 18.38
C GLU A 147 -8.49 -2.15 18.65
N LYS A 148 -8.95 -2.27 19.90
CA LYS A 148 -10.12 -3.10 20.23
C LYS A 148 -11.42 -2.61 19.57
N THR A 149 -11.56 -1.30 19.36
CA THR A 149 -12.72 -0.72 18.68
C THR A 149 -12.67 -0.98 17.17
N ALA A 150 -11.47 -0.99 16.57
CA ALA A 150 -11.27 -1.35 15.17
C ALA A 150 -11.60 -2.84 14.93
N GLU A 151 -11.07 -3.74 15.76
CA GLU A 151 -11.37 -5.19 15.68
C GLU A 151 -12.86 -5.51 15.90
N SER A 152 -13.56 -4.72 16.73
CA SER A 152 -15.01 -4.91 16.97
C SER A 152 -15.92 -4.52 15.79
N LYS A 153 -15.38 -3.82 14.77
CA LYS A 153 -16.16 -3.32 13.62
C LYS A 153 -15.97 -4.12 12.33
N ASP A 154 -15.13 -5.15 12.32
CA ASP A 154 -14.88 -5.98 11.11
C ASP A 154 -15.93 -7.08 10.84
N ALA A 155 -17.08 -7.02 11.50
CA ALA A 155 -18.18 -7.95 11.25
C ALA A 155 -19.49 -7.22 10.93
N LYS A 156 -19.54 -6.53 9.78
CA LYS A 156 -20.69 -6.52 8.83
C LYS A 156 -20.59 -5.38 7.81
N THR A 157 -20.68 -5.80 6.54
CA THR A 157 -21.28 -5.07 5.42
C THR A 157 -20.44 -3.95 4.78
N LEU A 158 -19.96 -4.22 3.57
CA LEU A 158 -20.24 -3.39 2.39
C LEU A 158 -19.94 -4.17 1.09
N HIS A 159 -20.95 -4.94 0.63
CA HIS A 159 -21.24 -4.98 -0.80
C HIS A 159 -21.56 -3.54 -1.23
N ILE A 160 -20.86 -3.01 -2.24
CA ILE A 160 -21.39 -2.14 -3.30
C ILE A 160 -20.23 -1.76 -4.25
N LEU A 161 -20.35 -2.28 -5.47
CA LEU A 161 -19.98 -1.69 -6.76
C LEU A 161 -19.23 -0.34 -6.70
N LEU A 162 -17.94 -0.34 -7.07
CA LEU A 162 -17.24 0.87 -7.46
C LEU A 162 -16.59 0.68 -8.84
N TYR A 163 -17.38 1.08 -9.84
CA TYR A 163 -17.00 1.87 -11.00
C TYR A 163 -15.55 1.77 -11.48
N PHE A 164 -15.39 1.05 -12.59
CA PHE A 164 -14.39 1.32 -13.62
C PHE A 164 -14.37 2.83 -13.93
N HIS A 165 -13.39 3.54 -13.38
CA HIS A 165 -12.95 4.79 -13.96
C HIS A 165 -11.47 4.99 -13.66
N ASN A 166 -10.70 4.85 -14.73
CA ASN A 166 -9.27 5.16 -14.86
C ASN A 166 -8.32 4.08 -14.35
N CYS A 167 -8.35 2.94 -15.06
CA CYS A 167 -7.24 2.00 -15.10
C CYS A 167 -6.11 2.63 -15.95
N ILE A 168 -4.94 2.84 -15.37
CA ILE A 168 -3.73 3.14 -16.15
C ILE A 168 -3.11 1.80 -16.52
N MET A 169 -3.10 1.50 -17.81
CA MET A 169 -2.45 0.32 -18.37
C MET A 169 -0.95 0.63 -18.49
N VAL A 170 -0.11 -0.14 -17.78
CA VAL A 170 1.36 -0.10 -17.93
C VAL A 170 1.81 -1.18 -18.89
#